data_AF-A0A920G5J9-F1
#
_entry.id   AF-A0A920G5J9-F1
#
_cell.length_a   1.000
_cell.length_b   1.000
_cell.length_c   1.000
_cell.angle_alpha   90.00
_cell.angle_beta   90.00
_cell.angle_gamma   90.00
#
_symmetry.space_group_name_H-M   'P 1'
#
loop_
_entity.id
_entity.type
_entity.pdbx_description
1 polymer ?
#
loop_
_entity_poly.entity_id
_entity_poly.type
_entity_poly.pdbx_seq_one_letter_code
_entity_poly.pdbx_strand_id
1 'polypeptide(L)'
;MHRTETLPFHANGMRFTAYDEQGEALQTKVYYSVGGGFVVDESASDGDVVVDDPTPVRYPFSTAEELLAQCKEHGLSISSLMLANELAWRSEAEVRSGLLALWEVMQACIDRGCRTEGIMPGGLKVKRRAAQLYRQLKSQGDSLGDESLNTMDWVTLYALAVNEENAVGGRIVTAPTNGAAGIIPAVLKYYLHHCRGASDEDVCRFLLTAGAIGILYKINASISGAEVGCQGEVGSACSMAAGALADALGGTPAQVENAAEIAMEHNLGLTCDPIGGLVQVPCIEGNAMGQKGKKIPGPGWPPWQRAALRFTRQGLKTLRDRGRECKISTKRPPAGGLASSFRVPVSLINAGSSGVLYPRDFHIPTGIPPAPPIKVSPVSGPK
;
A
#
# COMPACT_ATOMS: atom_id res chain seq x y z
N MET A 1 15.90 -1.42 -21.84
CA MET A 1 15.22 -0.42 -20.98
C MET A 1 15.67 0.95 -21.45
N HIS A 2 14.76 1.75 -22.00
CA HIS A 2 15.06 3.10 -22.50
C HIS A 2 15.14 4.05 -21.30
N ARG A 3 16.35 4.42 -20.88
CA ARG A 3 16.57 5.23 -19.66
C ARG A 3 16.48 6.74 -19.88
N THR A 4 16.43 7.16 -21.13
CA THR A 4 16.43 8.57 -21.56
C THR A 4 15.17 8.96 -22.32
N GLU A 5 14.28 8.01 -22.56
CA GLU A 5 13.03 8.21 -23.27
C GLU A 5 11.88 8.10 -22.28
N THR A 6 10.85 8.93 -22.47
CA THR A 6 9.64 8.91 -21.65
C THR A 6 8.43 8.77 -22.54
N LEU A 7 7.42 8.08 -22.03
CA LEU A 7 6.10 8.03 -22.65
C LEU A 7 5.25 9.19 -22.09
N PRO A 8 4.30 9.73 -22.87
CA PRO A 8 3.69 11.03 -22.59
C PRO A 8 2.80 11.07 -21.35
N PHE A 9 2.19 9.95 -20.94
CA PHE A 9 1.20 9.94 -19.85
C PHE A 9 1.83 9.74 -18.46
N HIS A 10 2.62 8.69 -18.27
CA HIS A 10 3.20 8.36 -16.96
C HIS A 10 4.62 7.82 -17.11
N ALA A 11 5.49 8.12 -16.13
CA ALA A 11 6.91 7.77 -16.16
C ALA A 11 7.15 6.25 -16.21
N ASN A 12 6.25 5.46 -15.63
CA ASN A 12 6.30 3.99 -15.66
C ASN A 12 5.51 3.44 -16.86
N GLY A 13 5.96 3.73 -18.07
CA GLY A 13 5.33 3.24 -19.30
C GLY A 13 6.11 2.11 -19.96
N MET A 14 5.39 1.17 -20.58
CA MET A 14 5.93 0.08 -21.38
C MET A 14 5.20 0.00 -22.72
N ARG A 15 5.94 -0.30 -23.79
CA ARG A 15 5.38 -0.53 -25.12
C ARG A 15 5.64 -1.98 -25.51
N PHE A 16 4.58 -2.67 -25.93
CA PHE A 16 4.64 -4.03 -26.45
C PHE A 16 4.33 -3.98 -27.93
N THR A 17 5.19 -4.59 -28.74
CA THR A 17 4.99 -4.72 -30.18
C THR A 17 5.07 -6.19 -30.56
N ALA A 18 4.02 -6.69 -31.23
CA ALA A 18 3.98 -8.00 -31.83
C ALA A 18 4.41 -7.90 -33.30
N TYR A 19 5.21 -8.85 -33.77
CA TYR A 19 5.72 -8.91 -35.13
C TYR A 19 5.30 -10.24 -35.79
N ASP A 20 5.13 -10.24 -37.10
CA ASP A 20 4.96 -11.47 -37.87
C ASP A 20 6.30 -12.17 -38.17
N GLU A 21 6.24 -13.27 -38.93
CA GLU A 21 7.42 -14.05 -39.32
C GLU A 21 8.37 -13.27 -40.25
N GLN A 22 7.87 -12.24 -40.94
CA GLN A 22 8.63 -11.38 -41.84
C GLN A 22 9.27 -10.19 -41.10
N GLY A 23 8.94 -9.99 -39.82
CA GLY A 23 9.44 -8.90 -38.99
C GLY A 23 8.61 -7.63 -39.10
N GLU A 24 7.43 -7.68 -39.74
CA GLU A 24 6.50 -6.56 -39.81
C GLU A 24 5.69 -6.44 -38.51
N ALA A 25 5.49 -5.22 -38.04
CA ALA A 25 4.76 -4.97 -36.80
C ALA A 25 3.25 -5.20 -37.01
N LEU A 26 2.70 -6.21 -36.35
CA LEU A 26 1.28 -6.55 -36.39
C LEU A 26 0.44 -5.66 -35.48
N GLN A 27 0.92 -5.42 -34.26
CA GLN A 27 0.23 -4.62 -33.27
C GLN A 27 1.23 -3.98 -32.32
N THR A 28 0.97 -2.73 -31.95
CA THR A 28 1.69 -2.05 -30.87
C THR A 28 0.67 -1.57 -29.85
N LYS A 29 0.95 -1.78 -28.56
CA LYS A 29 0.17 -1.23 -27.45
C LYS A 29 1.08 -0.65 -26.39
N VAL A 30 0.65 0.46 -25.79
CA VAL A 30 1.33 1.09 -24.66
C VAL A 30 0.51 0.87 -23.39
N TYR A 31 1.21 0.54 -22.30
CA TYR A 31 0.64 0.37 -20.97
C TYR A 31 1.43 1.17 -19.94
N TYR A 32 0.74 1.64 -18.91
CA TYR A 32 1.31 2.41 -17.82
C TYR A 32 1.01 1.75 -16.48
N SER A 33 2.03 1.57 -15.65
CA SER A 33 1.85 1.14 -14.26
C SER A 33 1.72 2.37 -13.35
N VAL A 34 0.51 2.60 -12.86
CA VAL A 34 0.09 3.84 -12.16
C VAL A 34 0.15 3.71 -10.62
N GLY A 35 0.79 2.64 -10.12
CA GLY A 35 0.95 2.38 -8.69
C GLY A 35 -0.04 1.36 -8.13
N GLY A 36 0.33 0.71 -7.02
CA GLY A 36 -0.48 -0.35 -6.38
C GLY A 36 -0.66 -1.64 -7.20
N GLY A 37 0.01 -1.76 -8.36
CA GLY A 37 -0.16 -2.87 -9.29
C GLY A 37 -1.23 -2.63 -10.37
N PHE A 38 -1.90 -1.48 -10.36
CA PHE A 38 -2.85 -1.11 -11.41
C PHE A 38 -2.14 -0.76 -12.72
N VAL A 39 -2.74 -1.16 -13.84
CA VAL A 39 -2.24 -0.93 -15.19
C VAL A 39 -3.35 -0.32 -16.02
N VAL A 40 -3.02 0.74 -16.75
CA VAL A 40 -3.90 1.40 -17.73
C VAL A 40 -3.24 1.39 -19.10
N ASP A 41 -4.01 1.47 -20.17
CA ASP A 41 -3.48 1.56 -21.54
C ASP A 41 -3.40 3.02 -22.03
N GLU A 42 -3.03 3.20 -23.30
CA GLU A 42 -2.90 4.53 -23.93
C GLU A 42 -4.22 5.30 -24.10
N SER A 43 -5.37 4.66 -23.91
CA SER A 43 -6.68 5.33 -23.93
C SER A 43 -6.98 6.05 -22.63
N ALA A 44 -6.19 5.84 -21.57
CA ALA A 44 -6.31 6.57 -20.32
C ALA A 44 -6.06 8.06 -20.55
N SER A 45 -7.13 8.86 -20.45
CA SER A 45 -7.06 10.30 -20.50
C SER A 45 -6.69 10.88 -19.12
N ASP A 46 -6.28 12.15 -19.07
CA ASP A 46 -5.96 12.88 -17.82
C ASP A 46 -7.20 12.91 -16.90
N GLY A 47 -7.39 11.85 -16.10
CA GLY A 47 -8.54 11.64 -15.22
C GLY A 47 -8.92 10.17 -15.00
N ASP A 48 -8.67 9.29 -15.98
CA ASP A 48 -9.17 7.90 -16.01
C ASP A 48 -8.15 6.88 -15.48
N VAL A 49 -7.49 7.18 -14.36
CA VAL A 49 -6.53 6.24 -13.75
C VAL A 49 -7.25 5.09 -13.01
N VAL A 50 -8.56 5.23 -12.81
CA VAL A 50 -9.45 4.24 -12.19
C VAL A 50 -10.72 4.19 -13.04
N VAL A 51 -11.03 3.03 -13.61
CA VAL A 51 -12.37 2.79 -14.17
C VAL A 51 -13.34 2.88 -12.98
N ASP A 52 -14.14 3.94 -12.96
CA ASP A 52 -15.11 4.15 -11.88
C ASP A 52 -16.11 3.00 -11.93
N ASP A 53 -16.15 2.17 -10.88
CA ASP A 53 -17.16 1.12 -10.76
C ASP A 53 -18.47 1.80 -10.38
N PRO A 54 -19.48 1.83 -11.26
CA PRO A 54 -20.73 2.55 -11.00
C PRO A 54 -21.61 1.83 -9.96
N THR A 55 -21.16 0.70 -9.42
CA THR A 55 -21.91 -0.09 -8.43
C THR A 55 -22.22 0.79 -7.21
N PRO A 56 -23.50 1.08 -6.93
CA PRO A 56 -23.86 1.90 -5.79
C PRO A 56 -23.60 1.13 -4.49
N VAL A 57 -22.76 1.70 -3.62
CA VAL A 57 -22.53 1.19 -2.27
C VAL A 57 -23.56 1.75 -1.29
N ARG A 58 -23.78 1.05 -0.18
CA ARG A 58 -24.81 1.40 0.80
C ARG A 58 -24.55 2.71 1.54
N TYR A 59 -23.29 2.96 1.90
CA TYR A 59 -22.84 4.10 2.68
C TYR A 59 -21.64 4.77 1.97
N PRO A 60 -21.87 5.52 0.88
CA PRO A 60 -20.79 6.15 0.14
C PRO A 60 -20.11 7.24 0.97
N PHE A 61 -18.79 7.33 0.84
CA PHE A 61 -17.98 8.40 1.41
C PHE A 61 -16.75 8.67 0.53
N SER A 62 -16.40 9.94 0.40
CA SER A 62 -15.19 10.44 -0.27
C SER A 62 -14.29 11.20 0.70
N THR A 63 -14.80 11.62 1.85
CA THR A 63 -14.04 12.35 2.88
C THR A 63 -14.17 11.69 4.25
N ALA A 64 -13.24 11.97 5.16
CA ALA A 64 -13.36 11.47 6.54
C ALA A 64 -14.58 12.06 7.25
N GLU A 65 -14.95 13.31 6.94
CA GLU A 65 -16.16 13.94 7.49
C GLU A 65 -17.42 13.17 7.07
N GLU A 66 -17.52 12.78 5.79
CA GLU A 66 -18.60 11.92 5.31
C GLU A 66 -18.59 10.54 5.96
N LEU A 67 -17.42 9.90 6.07
CA LEU A 67 -17.28 8.60 6.74
C LEU A 67 -17.78 8.66 8.20
N LEU A 68 -17.38 9.69 8.94
CA LEU A 68 -17.82 9.89 10.32
C LEU A 68 -19.30 10.24 10.43
N ALA A 69 -19.82 11.03 9.49
CA ALA A 69 -21.24 11.35 9.42
C ALA A 69 -22.08 10.08 9.21
N GLN A 70 -21.69 9.23 8.28
CA GLN A 70 -22.35 7.93 8.02
C GLN A 70 -22.28 7.00 9.23
N CYS A 71 -21.12 6.89 9.89
CA CYS A 71 -20.98 6.10 11.12
C CYS A 71 -21.92 6.60 12.22
N LYS A 72 -22.01 7.92 12.39
CA LYS A 72 -22.85 8.55 13.42
C LYS A 72 -24.34 8.40 13.12
N GLU A 73 -24.74 8.61 11.86
CA GLU A 73 -26.14 8.51 11.43
C GLU A 73 -26.69 7.09 11.61
N HIS A 74 -25.87 6.08 11.30
CA HIS A 74 -26.30 4.68 11.32
C HIS A 74 -25.88 3.90 12.58
N GLY A 75 -25.14 4.52 13.50
CA GLY A 75 -24.66 3.86 14.73
C GLY A 75 -23.70 2.71 14.46
N LEU A 76 -22.88 2.82 13.41
CA LEU A 76 -21.94 1.79 12.98
C LEU A 76 -20.50 2.18 13.31
N SER A 77 -19.66 1.17 13.58
CA SER A 77 -18.21 1.34 13.49
C SER A 77 -17.79 1.49 12.02
N ILE A 78 -16.56 1.96 11.79
CA ILE A 78 -15.99 2.08 10.44
C ILE A 78 -15.90 0.70 9.78
N SER A 79 -15.48 -0.34 10.51
CA SER A 79 -15.42 -1.72 10.04
C SER A 79 -16.79 -2.27 9.61
N SER A 80 -17.84 -2.04 10.40
CA SER A 80 -19.20 -2.48 10.05
C SER A 80 -19.78 -1.72 8.86
N LEU A 81 -19.51 -0.41 8.75
CA LEU A 81 -19.89 0.39 7.59
C LEU A 81 -19.19 -0.13 6.33
N MET A 82 -17.89 -0.40 6.40
CA MET A 82 -17.13 -0.95 5.29
C MET A 82 -17.59 -2.34 4.88
N LEU A 83 -17.90 -3.22 5.85
CA LEU A 83 -18.48 -4.52 5.53
C LEU A 83 -19.76 -4.34 4.71
N ALA A 84 -20.66 -3.47 5.16
CA ALA A 84 -21.92 -3.22 4.47
C ALA A 84 -21.74 -2.63 3.05
N ASN A 85 -20.67 -1.88 2.81
CA ASN A 85 -20.31 -1.41 1.47
C ASN A 85 -19.76 -2.55 0.59
N GLU A 86 -18.89 -3.40 1.12
CA GLU A 86 -18.35 -4.56 0.41
C GLU A 86 -19.44 -5.56 -0.04
N LEU A 87 -20.58 -5.58 0.67
CA LEU A 87 -21.73 -6.39 0.30
C LEU A 87 -22.38 -6.00 -1.05
N ALA A 88 -22.02 -4.85 -1.63
CA ALA A 88 -22.47 -4.47 -2.96
C ALA A 88 -21.92 -5.38 -4.06
N TRP A 89 -20.74 -5.99 -3.84
CA TRP A 89 -20.06 -6.83 -4.83
C TRP A 89 -20.01 -8.31 -4.47
N ARG A 90 -20.07 -8.64 -3.18
CA ARG A 90 -19.78 -9.98 -2.64
C ARG A 90 -20.70 -10.31 -1.48
N SER A 91 -20.94 -11.59 -1.23
CA SER A 91 -21.59 -12.00 0.01
C SER A 91 -20.68 -11.78 1.23
N GLU A 92 -21.25 -11.68 2.43
CA GLU A 92 -20.47 -11.53 3.67
C GLU A 92 -19.46 -12.67 3.85
N ALA A 93 -19.85 -13.90 3.50
CA ALA A 93 -18.97 -15.06 3.58
C ALA A 93 -17.76 -14.95 2.62
N GLU A 94 -17.96 -14.44 1.41
CA GLU A 94 -16.88 -14.20 0.44
C GLU A 94 -15.94 -13.07 0.91
N VAL A 95 -16.49 -11.99 1.47
CA VAL A 95 -15.67 -10.90 2.04
C VAL A 95 -14.80 -11.43 3.17
N ARG A 96 -15.40 -12.12 4.16
CA ARG A 96 -14.67 -12.65 5.32
C ARG A 96 -13.61 -13.67 4.91
N SER A 97 -13.97 -14.63 4.06
CA SER A 97 -13.00 -15.64 3.59
C SER A 97 -11.86 -15.03 2.78
N GLY A 98 -12.13 -14.02 1.94
CA GLY A 98 -11.10 -13.27 1.24
C GLY A 98 -10.14 -12.54 2.17
N LEU A 99 -10.67 -11.85 3.19
CA LEU A 99 -9.85 -11.15 4.19
C LEU A 99 -8.98 -12.12 5.01
N LEU A 100 -9.54 -13.26 5.41
CA LEU A 100 -8.78 -14.30 6.10
C LEU A 100 -7.70 -14.91 5.20
N ALA A 101 -7.97 -15.13 3.92
CA ALA A 101 -6.96 -15.61 2.97
C ALA A 101 -5.81 -14.60 2.79
N LEU A 102 -6.10 -13.29 2.75
CA LEU A 102 -5.05 -12.26 2.75
C LEU A 102 -4.20 -12.33 4.02
N TRP A 103 -4.85 -12.49 5.17
CA TRP A 103 -4.18 -12.63 6.46
C TRP A 103 -3.29 -13.88 6.53
N GLU A 104 -3.74 -15.03 6.03
CA GLU A 104 -2.93 -16.24 5.93
C GLU A 104 -1.65 -16.02 5.12
N VAL A 105 -1.75 -15.35 3.97
CA VAL A 105 -0.57 -15.03 3.13
C VAL A 105 0.36 -14.07 3.87
N MET A 106 -0.17 -13.07 4.57
CA MET A 106 0.61 -12.14 5.40
C MET A 106 1.37 -12.87 6.52
N GLN A 107 0.70 -13.78 7.24
CA GLN A 107 1.33 -14.59 8.29
C GLN A 107 2.44 -15.48 7.74
N ALA A 108 2.16 -16.18 6.64
CA ALA A 108 3.15 -17.02 5.97
C ALA A 108 4.36 -16.20 5.48
N CYS A 109 4.17 -14.95 5.07
CA CYS A 109 5.25 -14.04 4.73
C CYS A 109 6.13 -13.70 5.94
N ILE A 110 5.52 -13.31 7.07
CA ILE A 110 6.26 -13.07 8.33
C ILE A 110 7.07 -14.31 8.72
N ASP A 111 6.45 -15.49 8.69
CA ASP A 111 7.09 -16.72 9.13
C ASP A 111 8.28 -17.12 8.24
N ARG A 112 8.19 -16.90 6.91
CA ARG A 112 9.32 -17.09 6.00
C ARG A 112 10.45 -16.10 6.30
N GLY A 113 10.13 -14.82 6.48
CA GLY A 113 11.12 -13.78 6.79
C GLY A 113 11.83 -14.03 8.13
N CYS A 114 11.13 -14.55 9.14
CA CYS A 114 11.70 -14.93 10.43
C CYS A 114 12.58 -16.19 10.40
N ARG A 115 12.59 -16.96 9.32
CA ARG A 115 13.38 -18.20 9.19
C ARG A 115 14.52 -18.09 8.19
N THR A 116 14.42 -17.16 7.24
CA THR A 116 15.30 -17.12 6.09
C THR A 116 16.45 -16.14 6.31
N GLU A 117 17.67 -16.64 6.17
CA GLU A 117 18.89 -15.85 6.24
C GLU A 117 19.45 -15.56 4.85
N GLY A 118 20.41 -14.64 4.75
CA GLY A 118 21.15 -14.41 3.52
C GLY A 118 21.44 -12.94 3.25
N ILE A 119 21.93 -12.69 2.04
CA ILE A 119 22.22 -11.36 1.51
C ILE A 119 21.20 -11.06 0.41
N MET A 120 20.57 -9.89 0.46
CA MET A 120 19.58 -9.47 -0.53
C MET A 120 20.23 -9.17 -1.90
N PRO A 121 19.52 -9.45 -3.02
CA PRO A 121 20.01 -9.17 -4.37
C PRO A 121 20.10 -7.65 -4.64
N GLY A 122 20.59 -7.24 -5.80
CA GLY A 122 20.63 -5.82 -6.20
C GLY A 122 21.94 -5.06 -5.87
N GLY A 123 22.94 -5.74 -5.30
CA GLY A 123 24.31 -5.21 -5.24
C GLY A 123 24.64 -4.32 -4.02
N LEU A 124 23.66 -3.97 -3.18
CA LEU A 124 23.90 -3.25 -1.91
C LEU A 124 24.47 -4.12 -0.79
N LYS A 125 24.50 -5.45 -0.98
CA LYS A 125 25.00 -6.44 -0.01
C LYS A 125 24.33 -6.34 1.38
N VAL A 126 23.08 -5.92 1.43
CA VAL A 126 22.32 -5.81 2.69
C VAL A 126 21.99 -7.22 3.21
N LYS A 127 22.31 -7.49 4.47
CA LYS A 127 22.00 -8.76 5.14
C LYS A 127 20.56 -8.76 5.64
N ARG A 128 19.91 -9.93 5.58
CA ARG A 128 18.64 -10.17 6.27
C ARG A 128 18.87 -10.17 7.78
N ARG A 129 17.98 -9.52 8.54
CA ARG A 129 18.09 -9.29 9.99
C ARG A 129 16.95 -9.96 10.75
N ALA A 130 15.80 -10.20 10.11
CA ALA A 130 14.61 -10.70 10.79
C ALA A 130 14.84 -12.06 11.46
N ALA A 131 15.51 -13.01 10.80
CA ALA A 131 15.76 -14.33 11.37
C ALA A 131 16.62 -14.30 12.64
N GLN A 132 17.66 -13.45 12.68
CA GLN A 132 18.49 -13.27 13.86
C GLN A 132 17.70 -12.62 14.99
N LEU A 133 16.96 -11.56 14.70
CA LEU A 133 16.13 -10.84 15.68
C LEU A 133 15.04 -11.74 16.27
N TYR A 134 14.40 -12.60 15.46
CA TYR A 134 13.42 -13.57 15.93
C TYR A 134 14.00 -14.53 16.96
N ARG A 135 15.20 -15.07 16.73
CA ARG A 135 15.87 -15.95 17.69
C ARG A 135 16.21 -15.22 18.99
N GLN A 136 16.68 -13.98 18.89
CA GLN A 136 16.98 -13.14 20.06
C GLN A 136 15.73 -12.93 20.92
N LEU A 137 14.63 -12.45 20.31
CA LEU A 137 13.38 -12.19 21.02
C LEU A 137 12.74 -13.46 21.61
N LYS A 138 12.83 -14.60 20.90
CA LYS A 138 12.39 -15.89 21.44
C LYS A 138 13.24 -16.37 22.62
N SER A 139 14.55 -16.15 22.58
CA SER A 139 15.47 -16.56 23.66
C SER A 139 15.37 -15.69 24.91
N GLN A 140 14.90 -14.45 24.78
CA GLN A 140 14.76 -13.48 25.87
C GLN A 140 13.48 -13.63 26.70
N GLY A 141 12.63 -14.64 26.41
CA GLY A 141 11.29 -14.80 26.99
C GLY A 141 11.16 -14.41 28.46
N ASP A 142 10.20 -13.54 28.78
CA ASP A 142 9.85 -12.91 30.07
C ASP A 142 11.00 -12.40 30.98
N SER A 143 12.26 -12.47 30.53
CA SER A 143 13.41 -12.43 31.43
C SER A 143 14.02 -11.04 31.61
N LEU A 144 13.50 -10.01 30.94
CA LEU A 144 14.02 -8.63 31.04
C LEU A 144 12.88 -7.59 31.04
N GLY A 145 12.24 -7.44 32.20
CA GLY A 145 11.99 -6.15 32.89
C GLY A 145 11.25 -4.97 32.23
N ASP A 146 10.92 -4.94 30.94
CA ASP A 146 10.18 -3.83 30.32
C ASP A 146 9.27 -4.31 29.18
N GLU A 147 7.99 -4.49 29.48
CA GLU A 147 6.95 -4.88 28.50
C GLU A 147 6.88 -3.92 27.29
N SER A 148 7.25 -2.64 27.47
CA SER A 148 7.21 -1.63 26.40
C SER A 148 8.34 -1.80 25.38
N LEU A 149 9.51 -2.30 25.78
CA LEU A 149 10.63 -2.52 24.87
C LEU A 149 10.38 -3.78 24.01
N ASN A 150 9.86 -4.85 24.62
CA ASN A 150 9.46 -6.07 23.91
C ASN A 150 8.37 -5.81 22.85
N THR A 151 7.42 -4.90 23.14
CA THR A 151 6.36 -4.51 22.20
C THR A 151 6.91 -4.00 20.86
N MET A 152 7.82 -3.02 20.95
CA MET A 152 8.36 -2.34 19.78
C MET A 152 9.25 -3.24 18.93
N ASP A 153 9.92 -4.20 19.57
CA ASP A 153 10.83 -5.12 18.90
C ASP A 153 10.06 -6.22 18.13
N TRP A 154 8.93 -6.71 18.65
CA TRP A 154 8.07 -7.66 17.91
C TRP A 154 7.46 -7.03 16.66
N VAL A 155 6.92 -5.80 16.76
CA VAL A 155 6.36 -5.09 15.59
C VAL A 155 7.48 -4.81 14.57
N THR A 156 8.65 -4.37 15.04
CA THR A 156 9.83 -4.14 14.20
C THR A 156 10.24 -5.41 13.46
N LEU A 157 10.34 -6.52 14.18
CA LEU A 157 10.68 -7.82 13.63
C LEU A 157 9.73 -8.21 12.49
N TYR A 158 8.41 -8.13 12.73
CA TYR A 158 7.43 -8.54 11.73
C TYR A 158 7.49 -7.68 10.48
N ALA A 159 7.69 -6.36 10.63
CA ALA A 159 7.85 -5.45 9.51
C ALA A 159 9.13 -5.77 8.71
N LEU A 160 10.26 -6.00 9.40
CA LEU A 160 11.51 -6.43 8.77
C LEU A 160 11.34 -7.73 8.01
N ALA A 161 10.69 -8.73 8.60
CA ALA A 161 10.47 -10.04 7.99
C ALA A 161 9.77 -9.92 6.63
N VAL A 162 8.68 -9.16 6.57
CA VAL A 162 7.90 -8.96 5.33
C VAL A 162 8.67 -8.14 4.31
N ASN A 163 9.31 -7.04 4.69
CA ASN A 163 10.02 -6.19 3.75
C ASN A 163 11.30 -6.85 3.22
N GLU A 164 11.95 -7.71 4.00
CA GLU A 164 13.06 -8.53 3.53
C GLU A 164 12.59 -9.62 2.55
N GLU A 165 11.41 -10.23 2.77
CA GLU A 165 10.80 -11.15 1.79
C GLU A 165 10.47 -10.43 0.49
N ASN A 166 9.94 -9.20 0.57
CA ASN A 166 9.65 -8.38 -0.59
C ASN A 166 10.92 -8.08 -1.41
N ALA A 167 12.01 -7.72 -0.73
CA ALA A 167 13.28 -7.36 -1.37
C ALA A 167 13.96 -8.54 -2.11
N VAL A 168 13.60 -9.78 -1.79
CA VAL A 168 14.09 -10.99 -2.47
C VAL A 168 13.10 -11.57 -3.50
N GLY A 169 11.98 -10.89 -3.75
CA GLY A 169 10.96 -11.34 -4.70
C GLY A 169 10.03 -12.43 -4.16
N GLY A 170 9.89 -12.54 -2.84
CA GLY A 170 8.95 -13.44 -2.20
C GLY A 170 7.48 -13.06 -2.46
N ARG A 171 6.55 -13.94 -2.08
CA ARG A 171 5.12 -13.67 -2.17
C ARG A 171 4.69 -12.63 -1.10
N ILE A 172 4.06 -11.55 -1.55
CA ILE A 172 3.67 -10.38 -0.73
C ILE A 172 2.19 -10.05 -0.95
N VAL A 173 1.55 -9.47 0.07
CA VAL A 173 0.25 -8.79 -0.03
C VAL A 173 0.50 -7.29 0.00
N THR A 174 -0.07 -6.54 -0.94
CA THR A 174 0.04 -5.08 -0.97
C THR A 174 -0.70 -4.45 0.21
N ALA A 175 -0.10 -3.43 0.83
CA ALA A 175 -0.72 -2.74 1.97
C ALA A 175 -0.25 -1.28 2.13
N PRO A 176 -0.56 -0.34 1.21
CA PRO A 176 -1.28 -0.53 -0.05
C PRO A 176 -0.35 -0.82 -1.25
N THR A 177 0.97 -0.85 -1.03
CA THR A 177 1.97 -1.23 -2.05
C THR A 177 2.93 -2.27 -1.50
N ASN A 178 3.73 -2.89 -2.37
CA ASN A 178 4.77 -3.83 -1.96
C ASN A 178 5.83 -3.17 -1.06
N GLY A 179 6.15 -1.90 -1.32
CA GLY A 179 7.13 -1.14 -0.53
C GLY A 179 6.69 -0.87 0.91
N ALA A 180 5.38 -0.83 1.17
CA ALA A 180 4.79 -0.59 2.48
C ALA A 180 4.16 -1.86 3.11
N ALA A 181 4.40 -3.03 2.52
CA ALA A 181 3.67 -4.26 2.82
C ALA A 181 3.86 -4.79 4.25
N GLY A 182 4.92 -4.39 4.97
CA GLY A 182 5.20 -4.91 6.30
C GLY A 182 4.38 -4.29 7.42
N ILE A 183 3.80 -3.10 7.22
CA ILE A 183 3.20 -2.30 8.29
C ILE A 183 1.91 -2.91 8.83
N ILE A 184 0.94 -3.19 7.95
CA ILE A 184 -0.35 -3.81 8.31
C ILE A 184 -0.17 -5.17 9.00
N PRO A 185 0.55 -6.14 8.40
CA PRO A 185 0.66 -7.46 9.00
C PRO A 185 1.48 -7.45 10.30
N ALA A 186 2.44 -6.54 10.46
CA ALA A 186 3.19 -6.40 11.69
C ALA A 186 2.30 -5.95 12.87
N VAL A 187 1.46 -4.93 12.66
CA VAL A 187 0.55 -4.43 13.70
C VAL A 187 -0.55 -5.43 13.99
N LEU A 188 -1.12 -6.05 12.96
CA LEU A 188 -2.16 -7.07 13.14
C LEU A 188 -1.64 -8.29 13.90
N LYS A 189 -0.46 -8.85 13.52
CA LYS A 189 0.14 -9.98 14.26
C LYS A 189 0.46 -9.61 15.70
N TYR A 190 0.95 -8.39 15.92
CA TYR A 190 1.22 -7.92 17.27
C TYR A 190 -0.05 -7.86 18.11
N TYR A 191 -1.10 -7.22 17.60
CA TYR A 191 -2.40 -7.12 18.27
C TYR A 191 -2.95 -8.49 18.65
N LEU A 192 -3.02 -9.43 17.70
CA LEU A 192 -3.57 -10.77 17.93
C LEU A 192 -2.79 -11.59 18.97
N HIS A 193 -1.47 -11.41 19.04
CA HIS A 193 -0.62 -12.25 19.90
C HIS A 193 -0.30 -11.63 21.27
N HIS A 194 -0.34 -10.30 21.40
CA HIS A 194 0.16 -9.59 22.58
C HIS A 194 -0.90 -8.70 23.26
N CYS A 195 -1.98 -8.32 22.58
CA CYS A 195 -3.06 -7.57 23.21
C CYS A 195 -4.09 -8.52 23.83
N ARG A 196 -4.44 -8.29 25.10
CA ARG A 196 -5.47 -9.08 25.79
C ARG A 196 -6.84 -8.83 25.15
N GLY A 197 -7.59 -9.92 24.94
CA GLY A 197 -8.95 -9.85 24.39
C GLY A 197 -9.02 -9.79 22.86
N ALA A 198 -7.88 -9.86 22.16
CA ALA A 198 -7.88 -10.01 20.71
C ALA A 198 -8.40 -11.40 20.30
N SER A 199 -9.11 -11.45 19.18
CA SER A 199 -9.71 -12.66 18.61
C SER A 199 -9.44 -12.75 17.11
N ASP A 200 -9.51 -13.96 16.55
CA ASP A 200 -9.38 -14.13 15.10
C ASP A 200 -10.50 -13.41 14.31
N GLU A 201 -11.64 -13.15 14.94
CA GLU A 201 -12.73 -12.35 14.36
C GLU A 201 -12.31 -10.89 14.11
N ASP A 202 -11.34 -10.38 14.89
CA ASP A 202 -10.82 -9.03 14.75
C ASP A 202 -9.96 -8.84 13.49
N VAL A 203 -9.52 -9.91 12.83
CA VAL A 203 -8.79 -9.83 11.55
C VAL A 203 -9.64 -9.09 10.50
N CYS A 204 -10.90 -9.50 10.35
CA CYS A 204 -11.80 -8.88 9.38
C CYS A 204 -12.08 -7.42 9.76
N ARG A 205 -12.34 -7.15 11.04
CA ARG A 205 -12.53 -5.79 11.57
C ARG A 205 -11.34 -4.89 11.24
N PHE A 206 -10.13 -5.34 11.56
CA PHE A 206 -8.90 -4.61 11.35
C PHE A 206 -8.69 -4.29 9.86
N LEU A 207 -8.81 -5.29 8.99
CA LEU A 207 -8.56 -5.12 7.55
C LEU A 207 -9.63 -4.26 6.88
N LEU A 208 -10.91 -4.33 7.30
CA LEU A 208 -11.97 -3.46 6.81
C LEU A 208 -11.74 -2.00 7.18
N THR A 209 -11.36 -1.74 8.44
CA THR A 209 -11.05 -0.36 8.88
C THR A 209 -9.79 0.19 8.21
N ALA A 210 -8.75 -0.64 8.06
CA ALA A 210 -7.57 -0.27 7.27
C ALA A 210 -7.96 0.06 5.82
N GLY A 211 -8.85 -0.74 5.21
CA GLY A 211 -9.41 -0.51 3.88
C GLY A 211 -10.13 0.83 3.77
N ALA A 212 -10.99 1.18 4.72
CA ALA A 212 -11.70 2.47 4.77
C ALA A 212 -10.74 3.66 4.70
N ILE A 213 -9.69 3.62 5.53
CA ILE A 213 -8.67 4.67 5.58
C ILE A 213 -7.84 4.70 4.29
N GLY A 214 -7.51 3.53 3.74
CA GLY A 214 -6.84 3.41 2.44
C GLY A 214 -7.64 4.05 1.30
N ILE A 215 -8.96 3.88 1.29
CA ILE A 215 -9.88 4.50 0.33
C ILE A 215 -9.79 6.02 0.41
N LEU A 216 -9.76 6.62 1.61
CA LEU A 216 -9.63 8.06 1.77
C LEU A 216 -8.36 8.61 1.12
N TYR A 217 -7.23 7.91 1.24
CA TYR A 217 -5.99 8.30 0.58
C TYR A 217 -6.02 8.07 -0.92
N LYS A 218 -6.63 6.97 -1.38
CA LYS A 218 -6.71 6.64 -2.81
C LYS A 218 -7.62 7.59 -3.58
N ILE A 219 -8.76 7.99 -3.02
CA ILE A 219 -9.69 8.95 -3.65
C ILE A 219 -9.10 10.35 -3.64
N ASN A 220 -8.45 10.75 -2.53
CA ASN A 220 -8.02 12.13 -2.35
C ASN A 220 -6.53 12.39 -2.63
N ALA A 221 -5.77 11.39 -3.00
CA ALA A 221 -4.36 11.53 -3.34
C ALA A 221 -3.94 10.37 -4.24
N SER A 222 -2.63 10.16 -4.38
CA SER A 222 -2.10 8.94 -4.95
C SER A 222 -1.51 8.07 -3.85
N ILE A 223 -1.51 6.76 -4.08
CA ILE A 223 -0.73 5.79 -3.29
C ILE A 223 0.59 5.43 -3.99
N SER A 224 0.91 6.08 -5.12
CA SER A 224 2.14 5.87 -5.87
C SER A 224 3.27 6.67 -5.25
N GLY A 225 4.33 5.98 -4.81
CA GLY A 225 5.55 6.63 -4.33
C GLY A 225 6.19 7.54 -5.37
N ALA A 226 5.99 7.25 -6.66
CA ALA A 226 6.47 8.08 -7.77
C ALA A 226 5.71 9.41 -7.90
N GLU A 227 4.48 9.50 -7.39
CA GLU A 227 3.63 10.67 -7.57
C GLU A 227 3.57 11.57 -6.35
N VAL A 228 3.53 10.98 -5.15
CA VAL A 228 3.40 11.75 -3.90
C VAL A 228 4.49 11.44 -2.87
N GLY A 229 5.51 10.65 -3.23
CA GLY A 229 6.55 10.22 -2.31
C GLY A 229 6.14 9.07 -1.40
N CYS A 230 7.07 8.65 -0.55
CA CYS A 230 6.89 7.51 0.37
C CYS A 230 5.78 7.77 1.42
N GLN A 231 5.42 9.03 1.67
CA GLN A 231 4.24 9.40 2.45
C GLN A 231 2.92 8.80 1.91
N GLY A 232 2.80 8.61 0.59
CA GLY A 232 1.63 7.97 -0.03
C GLY A 232 1.62 6.44 0.09
N GLU A 233 2.77 5.84 0.40
CA GLU A 233 2.94 4.39 0.53
C GLU A 233 3.08 3.98 2.00
N VAL A 234 4.22 4.29 2.61
CA VAL A 234 4.51 4.01 4.02
C VAL A 234 3.65 4.85 4.94
N GLY A 235 3.44 6.13 4.62
CA GLY A 235 2.61 7.03 5.44
C GLY A 235 1.14 6.61 5.45
N SER A 236 0.58 6.22 4.29
CA SER A 236 -0.80 5.74 4.20
C SER A 236 -0.97 4.40 4.90
N ALA A 237 -0.05 3.45 4.71
CA ALA A 237 -0.03 2.18 5.44
C ALA A 237 0.05 2.40 6.97
N CYS A 238 0.88 3.35 7.40
CA CYS A 238 1.03 3.74 8.80
C CYS A 238 -0.28 4.26 9.40
N SER A 239 -1.01 5.08 8.63
CA SER A 239 -2.31 5.62 9.00
C SER A 239 -3.40 4.55 9.03
N MET A 240 -3.45 3.70 8.00
CA MET A 240 -4.36 2.55 7.93
C MET A 240 -4.20 1.64 9.14
N ALA A 241 -2.95 1.28 9.50
CA ALA A 241 -2.67 0.42 10.63
C ALA A 241 -3.04 1.06 11.98
N ALA A 242 -2.78 2.36 12.15
CA ALA A 242 -3.08 3.07 13.39
C ALA A 242 -4.58 3.18 13.64
N GLY A 243 -5.36 3.55 12.62
CA GLY A 243 -6.81 3.60 12.74
C GLY A 243 -7.44 2.22 12.92
N ALA A 244 -6.96 1.21 12.19
CA ALA A 244 -7.42 -0.17 12.36
C ALA A 244 -7.15 -0.73 13.77
N LEU A 245 -5.98 -0.44 14.34
CA LEU A 245 -5.66 -0.81 15.72
C LEU A 245 -6.55 -0.07 16.72
N ALA A 246 -6.83 1.22 16.50
CA ALA A 246 -7.74 1.98 17.35
C ALA A 246 -9.16 1.39 17.34
N ASP A 247 -9.68 0.98 16.18
CA ASP A 247 -11.00 0.34 16.05
C ASP A 247 -11.01 -1.03 16.75
N ALA A 248 -9.97 -1.84 16.54
CA ALA A 248 -9.82 -3.15 17.18
C ALA A 248 -9.67 -3.09 18.71
N LEU A 249 -9.22 -1.95 19.26
CA LEU A 249 -9.15 -1.68 20.70
C LEU A 249 -10.44 -1.05 21.26
N GLY A 250 -11.51 -0.93 20.44
CA GLY A 250 -12.80 -0.40 20.85
C GLY A 250 -12.89 1.13 20.80
N GLY A 251 -12.04 1.79 20.04
CA GLY A 251 -12.09 3.22 19.80
C GLY A 251 -13.36 3.64 19.03
N THR A 252 -13.88 4.81 19.34
CA THR A 252 -14.96 5.44 18.55
C THR A 252 -14.47 5.81 17.15
N PRO A 253 -15.35 5.96 16.14
CA PRO A 253 -14.96 6.41 14.80
C PRO A 253 -14.09 7.68 14.79
N ALA A 254 -14.35 8.64 15.68
CA ALA A 254 -13.54 9.86 15.83
C ALA A 254 -12.13 9.57 16.39
N GLN A 255 -11.98 8.60 17.29
CA GLN A 255 -10.66 8.17 17.77
C GLN A 255 -9.89 7.39 16.70
N VAL A 256 -10.58 6.60 15.90
CA VAL A 256 -9.99 5.90 14.73
C VAL A 256 -9.45 6.91 13.72
N GLU A 257 -10.26 7.92 13.38
CA GLU A 257 -9.86 9.05 12.55
C GLU A 257 -8.63 9.77 13.13
N ASN A 258 -8.66 10.13 14.42
CA ASN A 258 -7.56 10.81 15.08
C ASN A 258 -6.25 9.98 15.08
N ALA A 259 -6.32 8.67 15.32
CA ALA A 259 -5.17 7.79 15.26
C ALA A 259 -4.58 7.72 13.84
N ALA A 260 -5.45 7.63 12.82
CA ALA A 260 -5.07 7.64 11.42
C ALA A 260 -4.41 8.98 11.02
N GLU A 261 -4.93 10.10 11.51
CA GLU A 261 -4.43 11.45 11.27
C GLU A 261 -3.02 11.65 11.83
N ILE A 262 -2.83 11.40 13.13
CA ILE A 262 -1.52 11.50 13.81
C ILE A 262 -0.47 10.65 13.09
N ALA A 263 -0.83 9.43 12.72
CA ALA A 263 0.08 8.53 12.02
C ALA A 263 0.50 9.07 10.64
N MET A 264 -0.40 9.73 9.91
CA MET A 264 -0.04 10.36 8.64
C MET A 264 0.80 11.63 8.84
N GLU A 265 0.48 12.45 9.83
CA GLU A 265 1.21 13.70 10.12
C GLU A 265 2.72 13.44 10.28
N HIS A 266 3.08 12.37 10.99
CA HIS A 266 4.46 11.94 11.22
C HIS A 266 5.18 11.41 9.97
N ASN A 267 4.46 11.24 8.86
CA ASN A 267 5.00 10.78 7.59
C ASN A 267 4.94 11.87 6.49
N LEU A 268 4.38 13.05 6.77
CA LEU A 268 4.29 14.13 5.80
C LEU A 268 5.67 14.66 5.40
N GLY A 269 5.96 14.72 4.11
CA GLY A 269 7.23 15.14 3.54
C GLY A 269 8.20 13.99 3.23
N LEU A 270 7.83 12.73 3.50
CA LEU A 270 8.65 11.59 3.13
C LEU A 270 8.69 11.40 1.60
N THR A 271 9.87 11.59 1.02
CA THR A 271 10.13 11.41 -0.41
C THR A 271 10.40 9.94 -0.75
N CYS A 272 10.29 9.58 -2.04
CA CYS A 272 10.65 8.26 -2.55
C CYS A 272 11.97 8.31 -3.35
N ASP A 273 13.09 8.18 -2.63
CA ASP A 273 14.43 8.15 -3.22
C ASP A 273 15.29 7.00 -2.66
N PRO A 274 14.96 5.73 -2.99
CA PRO A 274 15.70 4.58 -2.48
C PRO A 274 17.11 4.47 -3.09
N ILE A 275 18.06 3.98 -2.30
CA ILE A 275 19.44 3.75 -2.75
C ILE A 275 19.44 2.71 -3.88
N GLY A 276 20.05 3.06 -5.01
CA GLY A 276 20.13 2.20 -6.19
C GLY A 276 18.79 1.91 -6.86
N GLY A 277 17.72 2.64 -6.50
CA GLY A 277 16.37 2.36 -7.01
C GLY A 277 15.74 1.09 -6.42
N LEU A 278 16.33 0.52 -5.36
CA LEU A 278 15.92 -0.77 -4.79
C LEU A 278 15.01 -0.59 -3.58
N VAL A 279 14.01 -1.45 -3.45
CA VAL A 279 13.11 -1.49 -2.29
C VAL A 279 13.80 -2.16 -1.09
N GLN A 280 14.94 -1.60 -0.66
CA GLN A 280 15.76 -2.08 0.45
C GLN A 280 16.04 -0.94 1.42
N VAL A 281 16.84 0.06 1.02
CA VAL A 281 17.23 1.19 1.87
C VAL A 281 16.69 2.49 1.28
N PRO A 282 15.92 3.31 2.01
CA PRO A 282 15.48 3.14 3.41
C PRO A 282 14.16 2.36 3.57
N CYS A 283 13.66 1.69 2.53
CA CYS A 283 12.31 1.11 2.51
C CYS A 283 12.05 0.10 3.65
N ILE A 284 13.02 -0.77 3.95
CA ILE A 284 12.91 -1.78 5.01
C ILE A 284 12.83 -1.08 6.37
N GLU A 285 13.72 -0.14 6.64
CA GLU A 285 13.71 0.64 7.88
C GLU A 285 12.49 1.55 7.98
N GLY A 286 11.98 2.07 6.87
CA GLY A 286 10.78 2.91 6.83
C GLY A 286 9.54 2.17 7.32
N ASN A 287 9.44 0.87 7.04
CA ASN A 287 8.35 0.03 7.56
C ASN A 287 8.52 -0.28 9.05
N ALA A 288 9.76 -0.38 9.55
CA ALA A 288 10.03 -0.57 10.97
C ALA A 288 9.86 0.72 11.80
N MET A 289 10.39 1.84 11.31
CA MET A 289 10.35 3.15 11.97
C MET A 289 8.98 3.80 11.89
N GLY A 290 8.21 3.56 10.82
CA GLY A 290 6.81 3.98 10.73
C GLY A 290 5.96 3.45 11.89
N GLN A 291 6.44 2.43 12.62
CA GLN A 291 5.79 1.90 13.81
C GLN A 291 6.35 2.48 15.12
N LYS A 292 7.61 2.94 15.12
CA LYS A 292 8.32 3.52 16.27
C LYS A 292 7.91 4.97 16.50
N GLY A 293 6.95 5.16 17.42
CA GLY A 293 6.56 6.50 17.91
C GLY A 293 5.06 6.75 18.04
N LYS A 294 4.21 5.81 17.62
CA LYS A 294 2.75 6.00 17.65
C LYS A 294 2.16 5.57 18.99
N LYS A 295 2.25 6.43 20.00
CA LYS A 295 1.41 6.24 21.19
C LYS A 295 -0.05 6.57 20.81
N ILE A 296 -0.93 5.59 20.90
CA ILE A 296 -2.38 5.79 20.78
C ILE A 296 -2.83 6.57 22.03
N PRO A 297 -3.60 7.66 21.89
CA PRO A 297 -4.10 8.40 23.05
C PRO A 297 -5.00 7.51 23.91
N GLY A 298 -4.54 7.25 25.15
CA GLY A 298 -5.27 6.49 26.17
C GLY A 298 -5.96 7.39 27.19
N PRO A 299 -6.73 6.82 28.14
CA PRO A 299 -7.52 7.58 29.13
C PRO A 299 -6.71 8.55 30.01
N GLY A 300 -5.39 8.34 30.15
CA GLY A 300 -4.48 9.17 30.96
C GLY A 300 -3.85 10.37 30.24
N TRP A 301 -4.22 10.67 28.98
CA TRP A 301 -3.60 11.76 28.21
C TRP A 301 -4.07 13.17 28.65
N PRO A 302 -3.24 14.22 28.54
CA PRO A 302 -3.62 15.59 28.91
C PRO A 302 -4.78 16.14 28.05
N PRO A 303 -5.64 17.02 28.61
CA PRO A 303 -6.82 17.57 27.91
C PRO A 303 -6.54 18.29 26.59
N TRP A 304 -5.35 18.87 26.41
CA TRP A 304 -4.97 19.58 25.19
C TRP A 304 -4.54 18.63 24.04
N GLN A 305 -4.18 17.37 24.34
CA GLN A 305 -4.04 16.31 23.33
C GLN A 305 -5.37 15.57 23.07
N ARG A 306 -6.41 15.84 23.89
CA ARG A 306 -7.82 15.51 23.58
C ARG A 306 -8.52 16.59 22.74
N ALA A 307 -7.82 17.66 22.39
CA ALA A 307 -8.34 18.62 21.42
C ALA A 307 -8.46 17.86 20.09
N ALA A 308 -9.69 17.72 19.59
CA ALA A 308 -10.00 17.07 18.33
C ALA A 308 -9.25 17.78 17.19
N LEU A 309 -8.06 17.28 16.86
CA LEU A 309 -7.46 17.45 15.55
C LEU A 309 -8.25 16.54 14.63
N ARG A 310 -9.22 17.16 13.95
CA ARG A 310 -10.01 16.54 12.89
C ARG A 310 -9.06 16.15 11.77
N PHE A 311 -9.25 14.99 11.16
CA PHE A 311 -8.80 14.68 9.80
C PHE A 311 -9.58 15.59 8.85
N THR A 312 -9.23 16.87 8.87
CA THR A 312 -9.79 17.81 7.95
C THR A 312 -9.23 17.51 6.57
N ARG A 313 -9.96 17.95 5.55
CA ARG A 313 -9.48 18.14 4.18
C ARG A 313 -8.04 18.66 4.11
N GLN A 314 -7.56 19.40 5.13
CA GLN A 314 -6.20 19.90 5.25
C GLN A 314 -5.13 18.80 5.28
N GLY A 315 -5.30 17.67 5.98
CA GLY A 315 -4.27 16.62 6.05
C GLY A 315 -4.04 15.93 4.69
N LEU A 316 -5.12 15.52 4.03
CA LEU A 316 -5.11 14.98 2.67
C LEU A 316 -4.64 16.01 1.63
N LYS A 317 -5.07 17.26 1.79
CA LYS A 317 -4.59 18.37 0.96
C LYS A 317 -3.10 18.60 1.15
N THR A 318 -2.59 18.60 2.38
CA THR A 318 -1.16 18.75 2.69
C THR A 318 -0.35 17.57 2.15
N LEU A 319 -0.86 16.32 2.24
CA LEU A 319 -0.25 15.17 1.57
C LEU A 319 -0.17 15.41 0.05
N ARG A 320 -1.27 15.81 -0.58
CA ARG A 320 -1.33 16.08 -2.02
C ARG A 320 -0.39 17.22 -2.43
N ASP A 321 -0.39 18.32 -1.68
CA ASP A 321 0.39 19.52 -1.95
C ASP A 321 1.88 19.28 -1.72
N ARG A 322 2.29 18.63 -0.62
CA ARG A 322 3.68 18.19 -0.42
C ARG A 322 4.12 17.15 -1.45
N GLY A 323 3.21 16.27 -1.88
CA GLY A 323 3.46 15.33 -2.97
C GLY A 323 3.81 16.05 -4.28
N ARG A 324 3.12 17.15 -4.58
CA ARG A 324 3.45 18.01 -5.74
C ARG A 324 4.81 18.69 -5.58
N GLU A 325 5.16 19.15 -4.39
CA GLU A 325 6.49 19.71 -4.10
C GLU A 325 7.60 18.66 -4.25
N CYS A 326 7.34 17.40 -3.87
CA CYS A 326 8.27 16.29 -4.07
C CYS A 326 8.56 16.04 -5.56
N LYS A 327 7.60 16.24 -6.47
CA LYS A 327 7.83 16.15 -7.93
C LYS A 327 8.80 17.23 -8.44
N ILE A 328 8.98 18.33 -7.71
CA ILE A 328 9.85 19.46 -8.09
C ILE A 328 11.27 19.28 -7.51
N SER A 329 11.44 18.49 -6.44
CA SER A 329 12.74 18.23 -5.81
C SER A 329 13.62 17.31 -6.66
N THR A 330 14.85 17.75 -6.96
CA THR A 330 15.79 17.03 -7.83
C THR A 330 16.51 15.90 -7.11
N LYS A 331 16.47 14.68 -7.68
CA LYS A 331 17.28 13.54 -7.23
C LYS A 331 18.77 13.79 -7.51
N ARG A 332 19.67 13.32 -6.63
CA ARG A 332 21.13 13.39 -6.88
C ARG A 332 21.51 12.50 -8.08
N PRO A 333 22.32 12.97 -9.04
CA PRO A 333 22.87 12.11 -10.09
C PRO A 333 23.93 11.18 -9.43
N PRO A 334 23.80 9.84 -9.49
CA PRO A 334 23.76 9.03 -10.70
C PRO A 334 22.65 7.94 -10.71
N ALA A 335 21.47 8.24 -10.15
CA ALA A 335 20.29 7.37 -10.20
C ALA A 335 19.17 8.02 -11.04
N GLY A 336 19.36 8.08 -12.36
CA GLY A 336 18.31 8.42 -13.35
C GLY A 336 17.34 9.53 -12.94
N GLY A 337 17.84 10.73 -12.65
CA GLY A 337 17.04 11.84 -12.11
C GLY A 337 15.77 12.12 -12.93
N LEU A 338 14.61 11.73 -12.38
CA LEU A 338 13.29 11.87 -13.02
C LEU A 338 12.63 13.23 -12.77
N ALA A 339 13.32 14.20 -12.18
CA ALA A 339 12.79 15.55 -12.01
C ALA A 339 13.14 16.42 -13.23
N SER A 340 12.53 16.11 -14.37
CA SER A 340 12.49 17.03 -15.51
C SER A 340 11.05 17.23 -15.96
N SER A 341 10.52 18.41 -15.61
CA SER A 341 9.37 19.10 -16.21
C SER A 341 8.07 18.29 -16.36
N PHE A 342 7.26 18.22 -15.30
CA PHE A 342 5.84 17.89 -15.45
C PHE A 342 4.99 18.81 -14.55
N ARG A 343 4.31 19.80 -15.15
CA ARG A 343 3.21 20.56 -14.54
C ARG A 343 1.91 19.97 -15.07
N VAL A 344 1.18 19.22 -14.24
CA VAL A 344 -0.21 18.84 -14.53
C VAL A 344 -1.14 19.90 -13.94
N PRO A 345 -1.95 20.61 -14.72
CA PRO A 345 -3.01 21.46 -14.20
C PRO A 345 -4.14 20.58 -13.63
N VAL A 346 -4.63 20.88 -12.43
CA VAL A 346 -5.78 20.18 -11.84
C VAL A 346 -7.05 20.98 -12.11
N SER A 347 -7.91 20.44 -12.97
CA SER A 347 -9.28 20.93 -13.19
C SER A 347 -10.21 20.33 -12.14
N LEU A 348 -11.00 21.19 -11.49
CA LEU A 348 -12.31 20.83 -10.95
C LEU A 348 -13.20 20.38 -12.12
N ILE A 349 -14.13 19.42 -11.94
CA ILE A 349 -15.51 19.46 -12.48
C ILE A 349 -16.34 18.20 -12.15
N ASN A 350 -17.64 18.47 -12.00
CA ASN A 350 -18.85 17.65 -11.88
C ASN A 350 -18.97 16.39 -12.76
N ALA A 351 -19.78 15.47 -12.22
CA ALA A 351 -20.25 14.23 -12.81
C ALA A 351 -21.00 14.41 -14.15
N GLY A 352 -20.70 13.52 -15.10
CA GLY A 352 -21.40 13.35 -16.37
C GLY A 352 -21.07 11.98 -16.98
N SER A 353 -22.08 11.15 -17.06
CA SER A 353 -22.12 9.73 -17.46
C SER A 353 -21.61 9.39 -18.87
N SER A 354 -20.89 8.27 -19.03
CA SER A 354 -21.15 7.27 -20.11
C SER A 354 -20.13 6.11 -20.17
N GLY A 355 -20.63 4.87 -20.34
CA GLY A 355 -20.02 3.83 -21.18
C GLY A 355 -19.18 2.73 -20.52
N VAL A 356 -19.74 1.52 -20.40
CA VAL A 356 -19.17 0.32 -19.74
C VAL A 356 -18.52 -0.65 -20.74
N LEU A 357 -17.42 -1.31 -20.35
CA LEU A 357 -17.08 -2.70 -20.73
C LEU A 357 -16.35 -3.43 -19.57
N TYR A 358 -16.92 -4.55 -19.09
CA TYR A 358 -16.26 -5.48 -18.16
C TYR A 358 -15.68 -6.69 -18.92
N PRO A 359 -14.56 -7.27 -18.47
CA PRO A 359 -14.07 -8.56 -18.97
C PRO A 359 -14.76 -9.69 -18.20
N ARG A 360 -15.89 -10.18 -18.71
CA ARG A 360 -16.31 -11.57 -18.52
C ARG A 360 -16.29 -12.22 -19.91
N ASP A 361 -15.84 -13.48 -19.94
CA ASP A 361 -15.74 -14.37 -21.10
C ASP A 361 -14.40 -14.37 -21.87
N PHE A 362 -13.35 -14.88 -21.21
CA PHE A 362 -12.31 -15.62 -21.93
C PHE A 362 -12.63 -17.12 -21.85
N HIS A 363 -13.41 -17.61 -22.80
CA HIS A 363 -13.50 -19.04 -23.08
C HIS A 363 -12.43 -19.37 -24.15
N ILE A 364 -11.41 -20.14 -23.77
CA ILE A 364 -10.38 -20.62 -24.69
C ILE A 364 -10.99 -21.76 -25.51
N PRO A 365 -11.09 -21.66 -26.85
CA PRO A 365 -11.47 -22.81 -27.67
C PRO A 365 -10.35 -23.85 -27.61
N THR A 366 -10.66 -25.05 -27.11
CA THR A 366 -9.78 -26.21 -27.17
C THR A 366 -9.64 -26.69 -28.61
N GLY A 367 -8.52 -26.36 -29.28
CA GLY A 367 -8.27 -26.84 -30.64
C GLY A 367 -7.03 -26.33 -31.38
N ILE A 368 -6.15 -25.54 -30.75
CA ILE A 368 -4.94 -25.04 -31.42
C ILE A 368 -3.74 -25.93 -31.05
N PRO A 369 -3.03 -26.55 -32.02
CA PRO A 369 -1.84 -27.34 -31.72
C PRO A 369 -0.71 -26.45 -31.17
N PRO A 370 0.17 -26.98 -30.31
CA PRO A 370 1.20 -26.20 -29.64
C PRO A 370 2.19 -25.59 -30.65
N ALA A 371 2.39 -24.28 -30.59
CA ALA A 371 3.44 -23.59 -31.33
C ALA A 371 4.84 -24.03 -30.84
N PRO A 372 5.84 -24.16 -31.73
CA PRO A 372 7.17 -24.59 -31.34
C PRO A 372 7.88 -23.56 -30.43
N PRO A 373 8.82 -24.00 -29.58
CA PRO A 373 9.44 -23.15 -28.56
C PRO A 373 10.29 -22.03 -29.19
N ILE A 374 10.02 -20.79 -28.74
CA ILE A 374 10.79 -19.60 -29.08
C ILE A 374 12.20 -19.73 -28.48
N LYS A 375 13.22 -19.91 -29.32
CA LYS A 375 14.62 -19.80 -28.93
C LYS A 375 14.99 -18.33 -28.78
N VAL A 376 15.29 -17.91 -27.55
CA VAL A 376 15.89 -16.60 -27.26
C VAL A 376 17.40 -16.76 -27.26
N SER A 377 18.06 -16.29 -28.33
CA SER A 377 19.53 -16.16 -28.39
C SER A 377 19.93 -14.71 -28.09
N PRO A 378 20.94 -14.46 -27.24
CA PRO A 378 21.43 -13.11 -26.99
C PRO A 378 22.27 -12.63 -28.18
N VAL A 379 21.84 -11.55 -28.83
CA VAL A 379 22.62 -10.88 -29.88
C VAL A 379 23.60 -9.91 -29.23
N SER A 380 24.89 -10.25 -29.29
CA SER A 380 26.00 -9.33 -29.05
C SER A 380 26.28 -8.51 -30.32
N GLY A 381 26.12 -7.19 -30.27
CA GLY A 381 26.56 -6.24 -31.30
C GLY A 381 27.93 -5.61 -30.97
N PRO A 382 28.69 -5.15 -31.97
CA PRO A 382 30.14 -4.94 -31.87
C PRO A 382 30.55 -3.64 -31.15
N LYS A 383 31.82 -3.65 -30.72
CA LYS A 383 32.52 -2.72 -29.82
C LYS A 383 32.43 -1.24 -30.15
#